data_AF-A0A8D5U8S2-F1
#
_entry.id   AF-A0A8D5U8S2-F1
#
_cell.length_a   1.000
_cell.length_b   1.000
_cell.length_c   1.000
_cell.angle_alpha   90.00
_cell.angle_beta   90.00
_cell.angle_gamma   90.00
#
_symmetry.space_group_name_H-M   'P 1'
#
loop_
_entity.id
_entity.type
_entity.pdbx_description
1 polymer ?
#
loop_
_entity_poly.entity_id
_entity_poly.type
_entity_poly.pdbx_seq_one_letter_code
_entity_poly.pdbx_strand_id
1 'polypeptide(L)'
;MRWLKKREVVIYFLLQKKFGTNEFNVGEALEYLSPYFSKKVSLNVIRYFYNTGILIKTGELRYKLIPWDEYMLDVSFKYLRRRATLHHKIRS
;
A
#
# COMPACT_ATOMS: atom_id res chain seq x y z
N MET A 1 -10.09 1.32 -0.93
CA MET A 1 -9.16 0.29 -0.39
C MET A 1 -9.62 -0.27 0.95
N ARG A 2 -8.94 -1.30 1.49
CA ARG A 2 -9.08 -1.75 2.89
C ARG A 2 -7.85 -1.35 3.72
N TRP A 3 -7.99 -1.34 5.04
CA TRP A 3 -6.87 -1.18 5.96
C TRP A 3 -5.84 -2.29 5.78
N LEU A 4 -4.57 -1.89 5.72
CA LEU A 4 -3.45 -2.83 5.65
C LEU A 4 -3.33 -3.61 6.96
N LYS A 5 -3.09 -4.92 6.85
CA LYS A 5 -2.66 -5.76 7.97
C LYS A 5 -1.23 -5.39 8.38
N LYS A 6 -0.82 -5.72 9.60
CA LYS A 6 0.54 -5.46 10.13
C LYS A 6 1.66 -5.84 9.13
N ARG A 7 1.57 -7.02 8.52
CA ARG A 7 2.55 -7.50 7.53
C ARG A 7 2.60 -6.63 6.28
N GLU A 8 1.43 -6.24 5.78
CA GLU A 8 1.29 -5.40 4.60
C GLU A 8 1.90 -4.03 4.89
N VAL A 9 1.62 -3.42 6.05
CA VAL A 9 2.24 -2.15 6.48
C VAL A 9 3.76 -2.24 6.50
N VAL A 10 4.33 -3.32 7.07
CA VAL A 10 5.79 -3.48 7.14
C VAL A 10 6.41 -3.64 5.75
N ILE A 11 5.79 -4.41 4.85
CA ILE A 11 6.29 -4.57 3.48
C ILE A 11 6.18 -3.25 2.71
N TYR A 12 5.06 -2.53 2.84
CA TYR A 12 4.92 -1.19 2.26
C TYR A 12 6.06 -0.28 2.74
N PHE A 13 6.29 -0.22 4.05
CA PHE A 13 7.35 0.61 4.64
C PHE A 13 8.73 0.26 4.09
N LEU A 14 9.07 -1.03 3.99
CA LEU A 14 10.34 -1.49 3.45
C LEU A 14 10.50 -1.10 1.98
N LEU A 15 9.48 -1.35 1.16
CA LEU A 15 9.51 -0.98 -0.25
C LEU A 15 9.62 0.54 -0.43
N GLN A 16 8.86 1.32 0.34
CA GLN A 16 8.93 2.79 0.33
C GLN A 16 10.32 3.28 0.77
N LYS A 17 10.92 2.66 1.80
CA LYS A 17 12.26 3.03 2.28
C LYS A 17 13.34 2.76 1.23
N LYS A 18 13.21 1.68 0.46
CA LYS A 18 14.20 1.28 -0.56
C LYS A 18 14.04 2.02 -1.88
N PHE A 19 12.80 2.13 -2.37
CA PHE A 19 12.52 2.60 -3.73
C PHE A 19 11.91 4.01 -3.74
N GLY A 20 11.31 4.45 -2.63
CA GLY A 20 10.68 5.77 -2.54
C GLY A 20 9.58 5.93 -3.59
N THR A 21 9.67 6.99 -4.38
CA THR A 21 8.77 7.27 -5.51
C THR A 21 9.28 6.73 -6.85
N ASN A 22 10.43 6.04 -6.85
CA ASN A 22 11.01 5.46 -8.05
C ASN A 22 10.31 4.16 -8.43
N GLU A 23 10.43 3.80 -9.70
CA GLU A 23 10.01 2.49 -10.17
C GLU A 23 10.99 1.40 -9.73
N PHE A 24 10.48 0.20 -9.50
CA PHE A 24 11.26 -0.98 -9.19
C PHE A 24 10.73 -2.19 -9.93
N ASN A 25 11.61 -3.16 -10.18
CA ASN A 25 11.22 -4.44 -10.74
C ASN A 25 10.83 -5.44 -9.63
N VAL A 26 10.00 -6.43 -9.95
CA VAL A 26 9.58 -7.44 -8.95
C VAL A 26 10.75 -8.21 -8.35
N GLY A 27 11.78 -8.53 -9.13
CA GLY A 27 12.99 -9.22 -8.67
C GLY A 27 13.74 -8.43 -7.59
N GLU A 28 13.96 -7.13 -7.80
CA GLU A 28 14.61 -6.22 -6.84
C GLU A 28 13.82 -6.14 -5.54
N ALA A 29 12.50 -6.04 -5.62
CA ALA A 29 11.64 -6.07 -4.44
C ALA A 29 11.73 -7.42 -3.70
N LEU A 30 11.75 -8.53 -4.42
CA LEU A 30 11.89 -9.86 -3.80
C LEU A 30 13.24 -10.05 -3.13
N GLU A 31 14.32 -9.63 -3.78
CA GLU A 31 15.67 -9.68 -3.24
C GLU A 31 15.76 -8.84 -1.95
N TYR A 32 15.27 -7.60 -1.99
CA TYR A 32 15.26 -6.71 -0.83
C TYR A 32 14.42 -7.22 0.34
N LEU A 33 13.30 -7.88 0.07
CA LEU A 33 12.41 -8.45 1.09
C LEU A 33 12.88 -9.82 1.62
N SER A 34 13.76 -10.50 0.90
CA SER A 34 14.16 -11.89 1.18
C SER A 34 14.75 -12.15 2.57
N PRO A 35 15.46 -11.21 3.24
CA PRO A 35 15.93 -11.43 4.61
C PRO A 35 14.80 -11.50 5.65
N TYR A 36 13.61 -11.00 5.32
CA TYR A 36 12.50 -10.83 6.26
C TYR A 36 11.29 -11.71 5.92
N PHE A 37 11.07 -12.00 4.64
CA PHE A 37 9.87 -12.68 4.16
C PHE A 37 10.21 -13.70 3.07
N SER A 38 9.50 -14.82 3.08
CA SER A 38 9.62 -15.80 2.00
C SER A 38 9.10 -15.23 0.68
N LYS A 39 9.65 -15.71 -0.45
CA LYS A 39 9.22 -15.32 -1.80
C LYS A 39 7.70 -15.40 -1.98
N LYS A 40 7.06 -16.44 -1.45
CA LYS A 40 5.60 -16.63 -1.51
C LYS A 40 4.86 -15.50 -0.79
N VAL A 41 5.31 -15.11 0.39
CA VAL A 41 4.71 -14.02 1.17
C VAL A 41 4.86 -12.70 0.43
N SER A 42 6.07 -12.38 -0.04
CA SER A 42 6.35 -11.14 -0.75
C SER A 42 5.52 -11.03 -2.03
N LEU A 43 5.48 -12.08 -2.86
CA LEU A 43 4.66 -12.10 -4.08
C LEU A 43 3.16 -11.93 -3.81
N ASN A 44 2.64 -12.56 -2.75
CA ASN A 44 1.22 -12.42 -2.39
C ASN A 44 0.89 -10.99 -1.99
N VAL A 45 1.78 -10.32 -1.24
CA VAL A 45 1.57 -8.92 -0.84
C VAL A 45 1.74 -7.96 -2.01
N ILE A 46 2.74 -8.16 -2.88
CA ILE A 46 2.91 -7.37 -4.11
C ILE A 46 1.67 -7.49 -5.01
N ARG A 47 1.18 -8.72 -5.22
CA ARG A 47 -0.05 -8.96 -5.99
C ARG A 47 -1.26 -8.27 -5.35
N TYR A 48 -1.39 -8.36 -4.02
CA TYR A 48 -2.46 -7.68 -3.30
C TYR A 48 -2.37 -6.16 -3.45
N PHE A 49 -1.18 -5.57 -3.32
CA PHE A 49 -0.97 -4.13 -3.52
C PHE A 49 -1.33 -3.69 -4.93
N TYR A 50 -0.95 -4.45 -5.95
CA TYR A 50 -1.35 -4.17 -7.32
C TYR A 50 -2.88 -4.22 -7.47
N ASN A 51 -3.51 -5.31 -7.02
CA ASN A 51 -4.97 -5.49 -7.12
C ASN A 51 -5.76 -4.45 -6.33
N THR A 52 -5.17 -3.81 -5.33
CA THR A 52 -5.81 -2.79 -4.50
C THR A 52 -5.44 -1.37 -4.89
N GLY A 53 -4.56 -1.17 -5.87
CA GLY A 53 -4.13 0.16 -6.33
C GLY A 53 -3.02 0.80 -5.50
N ILE A 54 -2.40 0.08 -4.56
CA ILE A 54 -1.25 0.56 -3.78
C ILE A 54 0.04 0.53 -4.63
N LEU A 55 0.13 -0.41 -5.57
CA LEU A 55 1.14 -0.43 -6.61
C LEU A 55 0.52 -0.11 -7.95
N ILE A 56 1.14 0.81 -8.67
CA ILE A 56 0.82 1.12 -10.07
C ILE A 56 1.81 0.36 -10.95
N LYS A 57 1.30 -0.39 -11.91
CA LYS A 57 2.13 -1.09 -12.89
C LYS A 57 2.58 -0.09 -13.96
N THR A 58 3.89 0.09 -14.12
CA THR A 58 4.49 1.03 -15.09
C THR A 58 5.12 0.32 -16.30
N GLY A 59 5.27 -1.00 -16.23
CA GLY A 59 5.76 -1.86 -17.31
C GLY A 59 5.51 -3.34 -17.01
N GLU A 60 6.01 -4.26 -17.84
CA GLU A 60 5.67 -5.69 -17.75
C GLU A 60 5.92 -6.29 -16.35
N LEU A 61 7.04 -5.93 -15.73
CA LEU A 61 7.45 -6.35 -14.38
C LEU A 61 7.88 -5.17 -13.50
N ARG A 62 7.46 -3.95 -13.86
CA ARG A 62 7.83 -2.72 -13.16
C ARG A 62 6.63 -2.12 -12.44
N TYR A 63 6.88 -1.66 -11.23
CA TYR A 63 5.88 -1.12 -10.32
C TYR A 63 6.39 0.14 -9.65
N LYS A 64 5.44 0.99 -9.25
CA LYS A 64 5.67 2.16 -8.42
C LYS A 64 4.69 2.16 -7.24
N LEU A 65 5.17 2.52 -6.05
CA LEU A 65 4.30 2.75 -4.89
C LEU A 65 3.56 4.08 -5.03
N ILE A 66 2.28 4.08 -4.67
CA ILE A 66 1.59 5.32 -4.35
C ILE A 66 2.12 5.87 -3.01
N PRO A 67 2.17 7.20 -2.83
CA PRO A 67 2.47 7.82 -1.55
C PRO A 67 1.54 7.36 -0.42
N TRP A 68 2.06 7.36 0.82
CA TRP A 68 1.30 6.91 1.99
C TRP A 68 0.08 7.77 2.23
N ASP A 69 0.21 9.08 2.02
CA ASP A 69 -0.88 10.03 2.23
C ASP A 69 -2.04 9.79 1.26
N GLU A 70 -1.75 9.42 0.02
CA GLU A 70 -2.77 9.03 -0.97
C GLU A 70 -3.49 7.75 -0.55
N TYR A 71 -2.75 6.71 -0.13
CA TYR A 71 -3.32 5.47 0.41
C TYR A 71 -4.23 5.76 1.62
N MET A 72 -3.74 6.57 2.57
CA MET A 72 -4.45 6.92 3.79
C MET A 72 -5.71 7.70 3.52
N LEU A 73 -5.68 8.63 2.57
CA LEU A 73 -6.86 9.37 2.14
C LEU A 73 -7.92 8.42 1.59
N ASP A 74 -7.58 7.52 0.67
CA ASP A 74 -8.56 6.60 0.06
C ASP A 74 -9.18 5.64 1.09
N VAL A 75 -8.35 5.03 1.96
CA VAL A 75 -8.86 4.04 2.93
C VAL A 75 -9.68 4.69 4.04
N SER A 76 -9.37 5.93 4.42
CA SER A 76 -10.05 6.64 5.49
C SER A 76 -11.26 7.43 5.03
N PHE A 77 -11.38 7.76 3.74
CA PHE A 77 -12.42 8.68 3.24
C PHE A 77 -13.84 8.28 3.66
N LYS A 78 -14.22 7.01 3.45
CA LYS A 78 -15.56 6.51 3.84
C LYS A 78 -15.79 6.63 5.35
N TYR A 79 -14.77 6.35 6.15
CA TYR A 79 -14.83 6.47 7.60
C TYR A 79 -14.98 7.93 8.04
N LEU A 80 -14.14 8.83 7.50
CA LEU A 80 -14.17 10.25 7.81
C LEU A 80 -15.50 10.89 7.41
N ARG A 81 -16.03 10.58 6.22
CA ARG A 81 -17.34 11.04 5.76
C ARG A 81 -18.44 10.64 6.73
N ARG A 82 -18.45 9.38 7.19
CA ARG A 82 -19.41 8.91 8.21
C ARG A 82 -19.28 9.69 9.51
N ARG A 83 -18.05 9.94 9.98
CA ARG A 83 -17.80 10.70 11.23
C ARG A 83 -18.25 12.16 11.11
N ALA A 84 -18.03 12.80 9.96
CA ALA A 84 -18.47 14.16 9.70
C ALA A 84 -20.00 14.29 9.80
N THR A 85 -20.76 13.36 9.19
CA THR A 85 -22.24 13.36 9.29
C THR A 85 -22.73 13.22 10.73
N LEU A 86 -22.10 12.36 11.54
CA LEU A 86 -22.47 12.19 12.95
C LEU A 86 -22.20 13.46 13.77
N HIS A 87 -21.07 14.13 13.55
CA HIS A 87 -20.76 15.38 14.24
C HIS A 87 -21.72 16.52 13.87
N HIS A 88 -22.16 16.59 12.61
CA HIS A 88 -23.16 17.59 12.20
C HIS A 88 -24.53 17.36 12.85
N LYS A 89 -24.98 16.10 13.00
CA LYS A 89 -26.25 15.77 13.69
C LYS A 89 -26.25 16.08 15.18
N ILE A 90 -25.09 16.13 15.85
CA ILE A 90 -24.98 16.44 17.28
C ILE A 90 -25.02 17.96 17.52
N ARG A 91 -24.68 18.76 16.50
CA ARG A 91 -24.63 20.23 16.58
C ARG A 91 -25.89 20.93 16.06
N SER A 92 -26.84 20.19 15.49
CA SER A 92 -28.16 20.64 15.03
C SER A 92 -29.24 20.26 16.03
#